data_AF-A0A0X3P924-F1
#
_entry.id   AF-A0A0X3P924-F1
#
_cell.length_a   1.000
_cell.length_b   1.000
_cell.length_c   1.000
_cell.angle_alpha   90.00
_cell.angle_beta   90.00
_cell.angle_gamma   90.00
#
_symmetry.space_group_name_H-M   'P 1'
#
loop_
_entity.id
_entity.type
_entity.pdbx_description
1 polymer ?
#
loop_
_entity_poly.entity_id
_entity_poly.type
_entity_poly.pdbx_seq_one_letter_code
_entity_poly.pdbx_strand_id
1 'polypeptide(L)'
;MLNGPLLALLFPVVNTRILPFETVVYYLQHLLILLIPSLLIDQLSVYSVEPLLDFSWVIFSISLQVLYHFLVLQPMSVITMVNLNNMLCPAVSDPFAGPYYRVIAMTHQPLLILILGKIFACLVLRLRGSSASKTKFSCR
;
A
#
# COMPACT_ATOMS: atom_id res chain seq x y z
N MET A 1 -3.43 -3.13 -2.18
CA MET A 1 -2.42 -2.11 -2.56
C MET A 1 -2.07 -1.20 -1.38
N LEU A 2 -1.62 -1.76 -0.25
CA LEU A 2 -1.30 -0.98 0.96
C LEU A 2 0.16 -0.49 1.00
N ASN A 3 1.00 -0.99 0.09
CA ASN A 3 2.42 -0.66 0.03
C ASN A 3 2.65 0.83 -0.27
N GLY A 4 1.92 1.42 -1.22
CA GLY A 4 2.08 2.82 -1.61
C GLY A 4 1.91 3.79 -0.43
N PRO A 5 0.76 3.76 0.28
CA PRO A 5 0.55 4.62 1.44
C PRO A 5 1.51 4.38 2.60
N LEU A 6 1.91 3.13 2.83
CA LEU A 6 2.92 2.82 3.84
C LEU A 6 4.27 3.46 3.48
N LEU A 7 4.74 3.27 2.24
CA LEU A 7 6.01 3.83 1.77
C LEU A 7 5.96 5.36 1.76
N ALA A 8 4.83 5.98 1.42
CA ALA A 8 4.66 7.43 1.46
C ALA A 8 4.80 8.01 2.88
N LEU A 9 4.35 7.27 3.91
CA LEU A 9 4.54 7.70 5.31
C LEU A 9 5.96 7.45 5.81
N LEU A 10 6.63 6.38 5.36
CA LEU A 10 8.01 6.04 5.75
C LEU A 10 9.05 6.91 5.03
N PHE A 11 8.83 7.20 3.76
CA PHE A 11 9.71 7.97 2.88
C PHE A 11 8.92 9.12 2.24
N PRO A 12 8.66 10.20 3.00
CA PRO A 12 7.78 11.26 2.55
C PRO A 12 8.40 12.09 1.42
N VAL A 13 7.66 12.24 0.32
CA VAL A 13 8.02 13.10 -0.81
C VAL A 13 7.19 14.37 -0.74
N VAL A 14 7.59 15.30 0.12
CA VAL A 14 6.90 16.58 0.35
C VAL A 14 7.60 17.78 -0.33
N ASN A 15 8.70 17.53 -1.03
CA ASN A 15 9.57 18.57 -1.62
C ASN A 15 8.86 19.45 -2.66
N THR A 16 7.82 18.94 -3.30
CA THR A 16 7.04 19.62 -4.36
C THR A 16 5.71 20.18 -3.85
N ARG A 17 5.42 20.04 -2.54
CA ARG A 17 4.18 20.48 -1.91
C ARG A 17 4.37 21.86 -1.28
N ILE A 18 4.14 22.91 -2.06
CA ILE A 18 4.50 24.29 -1.72
C ILE A 18 3.26 25.07 -1.24
N LEU A 19 2.06 24.66 -1.64
CA LEU A 19 0.84 25.38 -1.26
C LEU A 19 0.44 25.07 0.19
N PRO A 20 -0.22 26.01 0.89
CA PRO A 20 -0.71 25.76 2.23
C PRO A 20 -1.64 24.55 2.25
N PHE A 21 -1.56 23.76 3.32
CA PHE A 21 -2.30 22.52 3.56
C PHE A 21 -1.97 21.31 2.67
N GLU A 22 -1.17 21.43 1.61
CA GLU A 22 -0.83 20.27 0.78
C GLU A 22 -0.11 19.17 1.56
N THR A 23 0.82 19.56 2.44
CA THR A 23 1.55 18.63 3.31
C THR A 23 0.62 17.97 4.32
N VAL A 24 -0.34 18.71 4.88
CA VAL A 24 -1.30 18.16 5.85
C VAL A 24 -2.22 17.16 5.16
N VAL A 25 -2.76 17.54 4.00
CA VAL A 25 -3.62 16.65 3.18
C VAL A 25 -2.84 15.42 2.75
N TYR A 26 -1.55 15.55 2.40
CA TYR A 26 -0.69 14.42 2.08
C TYR A 26 -0.64 13.39 3.22
N TYR A 27 -0.31 13.81 4.44
CA TYR A 27 -0.24 12.88 5.57
C TYR A 27 -1.60 12.31 5.95
N LEU A 28 -2.65 13.14 5.97
CA LEU A 28 -4.00 12.68 6.26
C LEU A 28 -4.45 11.65 5.23
N GLN A 29 -4.33 11.93 3.94
CA GLN A 29 -4.78 11.02 2.89
C GLN A 29 -4.10 9.65 3.00
N HIS A 30 -2.77 9.61 3.15
CA HIS A 30 -2.06 8.34 3.27
C HIS A 30 -2.41 7.59 4.57
N LEU A 31 -2.64 8.29 5.68
CA LEU A 31 -3.11 7.69 6.92
C LEU A 31 -4.52 7.10 6.77
N LEU A 32 -5.46 7.85 6.18
CA LEU A 32 -6.85 7.41 6.00
C LEU A 32 -6.93 6.19 5.07
N ILE A 33 -6.11 6.12 4.01
CA ILE A 33 -6.08 4.95 3.11
C ILE A 33 -5.63 3.68 3.86
N LEU A 34 -4.76 3.81 4.87
CA LEU A 34 -4.36 2.66 5.72
C LEU A 34 -5.41 2.35 6.79
N LEU A 35 -5.98 3.38 7.42
CA LEU A 35 -6.87 3.24 8.57
C LEU A 35 -8.25 2.70 8.16
N ILE A 36 -8.87 3.27 7.13
CA ILE A 36 -10.26 2.95 6.74
C ILE A 36 -10.43 1.45 6.46
N PRO A 37 -9.60 0.78 5.63
CA PRO A 37 -9.75 -0.66 5.41
C PRO A 37 -9.64 -1.49 6.69
N SER A 38 -8.77 -1.09 7.62
CA SER A 38 -8.61 -1.80 8.90
C SER A 38 -9.84 -1.71 9.81
N LEU A 39 -10.59 -0.60 9.70
CA LEU A 39 -11.85 -0.40 10.44
C LEU A 39 -13.01 -1.16 9.81
N LEU A 40 -13.09 -1.19 8.47
CA LEU A 40 -14.19 -1.86 7.75
C LEU A 40 -14.13 -3.38 7.80
N ILE A 41 -12.93 -3.95 7.85
CA ILE A 41 -12.78 -5.42 7.83
C ILE A 41 -13.45 -6.01 9.06
N ASP A 42 -14.40 -6.92 8.86
CA ASP A 42 -15.03 -7.69 9.91
C ASP A 42 -15.25 -9.14 9.47
N GLN A 43 -14.92 -10.10 10.35
CA GLN A 43 -14.91 -11.53 10.05
C GLN A 43 -16.32 -12.10 9.77
N LEU A 44 -17.36 -11.42 10.25
CA LEU A 44 -18.76 -11.80 10.08
C LEU A 44 -19.45 -11.05 8.94
N SER A 45 -18.73 -10.15 8.26
CA SER A 45 -19.27 -9.29 7.21
C SER A 45 -18.77 -9.70 5.83
N VAL A 46 -19.33 -9.06 4.80
CA VAL A 46 -18.85 -9.19 3.41
C VAL A 46 -17.39 -8.73 3.27
N TYR A 47 -16.93 -7.84 4.14
CA TYR A 47 -15.56 -7.33 4.17
C TYR A 47 -14.67 -8.24 5.04
N SER A 48 -14.49 -9.48 4.60
CA SER A 48 -13.60 -10.45 5.24
C SER A 48 -12.19 -10.42 4.63
N VAL A 49 -11.23 -11.03 5.35
CA VAL A 49 -9.85 -11.16 4.89
C VAL A 49 -9.66 -12.52 4.24
N GLU A 50 -8.91 -12.56 3.14
CA GLU A 50 -8.47 -13.80 2.50
C GLU A 50 -7.70 -14.72 3.49
N PRO A 51 -7.87 -16.04 3.41
CA PRO A 51 -7.05 -16.99 4.17
C PRO A 51 -5.54 -16.76 3.99
N LEU A 52 -4.74 -17.08 5.01
CA LEU A 52 -3.30 -16.79 4.99
C LEU A 52 -2.53 -17.56 3.91
N LEU A 53 -3.01 -18.73 3.49
CA LEU A 53 -2.38 -19.60 2.51
C LEU A 53 -2.88 -19.41 1.07
N ASP A 54 -4.02 -18.73 0.89
CA ASP A 54 -4.53 -18.40 -0.45
C ASP A 54 -3.90 -17.08 -0.90
N PHE A 55 -3.39 -16.98 -2.12
CA PHE A 55 -2.72 -15.76 -2.63
C PHE A 55 -3.47 -15.10 -3.79
N SER A 56 -4.65 -15.60 -4.13
CA SER A 56 -5.42 -15.19 -5.29
C SER A 56 -5.66 -13.68 -5.34
N TRP A 57 -6.11 -13.07 -4.23
CA TRP A 57 -6.39 -11.63 -4.17
C TRP A 57 -5.13 -10.77 -4.23
N VAL A 58 -4.03 -11.27 -3.67
CA VAL A 58 -2.75 -10.55 -3.67
C VAL A 58 -2.15 -10.56 -5.07
N ILE A 59 -2.15 -11.71 -5.75
CA ILE A 59 -1.69 -11.84 -7.14
C ILE A 59 -2.53 -10.96 -8.05
N PHE A 60 -3.86 -11.02 -7.94
CA PHE A 60 -4.75 -10.16 -8.71
C PHE A 60 -4.46 -8.67 -8.51
N SER A 61 -4.22 -8.25 -7.26
CA SER A 61 -3.84 -6.87 -6.94
C SER A 61 -2.51 -6.46 -7.58
N ILE A 62 -1.53 -7.37 -7.65
CA ILE A 62 -0.25 -7.12 -8.32
C ILE A 62 -0.46 -6.98 -9.82
N SER A 63 -1.28 -7.83 -10.44
CA SER A 63 -1.61 -7.73 -11.86
C SER A 63 -2.24 -6.37 -12.19
N LEU A 64 -3.21 -5.92 -11.39
CA LEU A 64 -3.80 -4.58 -11.54
C LEU A 64 -2.78 -3.46 -11.34
N GLN A 65 -1.88 -3.57 -10.36
CA GLN A 65 -0.81 -2.59 -10.12
C GLN A 65 0.07 -2.44 -11.35
N VAL A 66 0.53 -3.56 -11.90
CA VAL A 66 1.41 -3.62 -13.07
C VAL A 66 0.69 -3.01 -14.27
N LEU A 67 -0.55 -3.42 -14.55
CA LEU A 67 -1.33 -2.87 -15.66
C LEU A 67 -1.49 -1.35 -15.53
N TYR A 68 -1.87 -0.86 -14.34
CA TYR A 68 -2.02 0.58 -14.11
C TYR A 68 -0.70 1.35 -14.31
N HIS A 69 0.41 0.82 -13.80
CA HIS A 69 1.71 1.48 -13.92
C HIS A 69 2.23 1.51 -15.36
N PHE A 70 2.08 0.42 -16.11
CA PHE A 70 2.61 0.33 -17.47
C PHE A 70 1.69 0.94 -18.53
N LEU A 71 0.37 0.82 -18.37
CA LEU A 71 -0.58 1.31 -19.39
C LEU A 71 -1.01 2.76 -19.16
N VAL A 72 -1.06 3.23 -17.91
CA VAL A 72 -1.56 4.56 -17.58
C VAL A 72 -0.43 5.47 -17.11
N LEU A 73 0.24 5.10 -16.02
CA LEU A 73 1.19 6.01 -15.40
C LEU A 73 2.46 6.20 -16.24
N GLN A 74 3.01 5.14 -16.83
CA GLN A 74 4.26 5.22 -17.60
C GLN A 74 4.10 6.10 -18.86
N PRO A 75 3.04 5.96 -19.69
CA PRO A 75 2.82 6.87 -20.81
C PRO A 75 2.61 8.31 -20.36
N MET A 76 1.76 8.54 -19.34
CA MET A 76 1.51 9.89 -18.82
C MET A 76 2.78 10.53 -18.28
N SER A 77 3.64 9.77 -17.61
CA SER A 77 4.91 10.27 -17.07
C SER A 77 5.86 10.71 -18.20
N VAL A 78 5.92 9.94 -19.29
CA VAL A 78 6.77 10.28 -20.45
C VAL A 78 6.22 11.51 -21.20
N ILE A 79 4.89 11.61 -21.36
CA ILE A 79 4.26 12.73 -22.07
C ILE A 79 4.40 14.03 -21.28
N THR A 80 4.12 13.99 -19.98
CA THR A 80 4.12 15.19 -19.12
C THR A 80 5.50 15.54 -18.56
N MET A 81 6.49 14.65 -18.74
CA MET A 81 7.81 14.71 -18.09
C MET A 81 7.75 14.78 -16.57
N VAL A 82 6.63 14.38 -15.97
CA VAL A 82 6.46 14.29 -14.52
C VAL A 82 6.70 12.84 -14.10
N ASN A 83 7.45 12.64 -13.02
CA ASN A 83 7.79 11.31 -12.53
C ASN A 83 6.65 10.69 -11.69
N LEU A 84 5.47 10.47 -12.28
CA LEU A 84 4.27 10.02 -11.52
C LEU A 84 4.43 8.61 -10.94
N ASN A 85 5.10 7.72 -11.67
CA ASN A 85 5.27 6.32 -11.26
C ASN A 85 6.62 6.03 -10.59
N ASN A 86 7.43 7.06 -10.34
CA ASN A 86 8.79 6.93 -9.83
C ASN A 86 9.65 5.95 -10.65
N MET A 87 9.40 5.81 -11.96
CA MET A 87 10.24 4.97 -12.82
C MET A 87 11.19 5.79 -13.67
N LEU A 88 10.91 7.07 -13.95
CA LEU A 88 11.82 7.91 -14.75
C LEU A 88 13.13 8.17 -14.00
N CYS A 89 13.03 8.52 -12.73
CA CYS A 89 14.14 8.72 -11.81
C CYS A 89 13.75 8.29 -10.38
N PRO A 90 14.73 7.99 -9.51
CA PRO A 90 14.45 7.76 -8.09
C PRO A 90 13.92 9.02 -7.42
N ALA A 91 13.03 8.84 -6.43
CA ALA A 91 12.62 9.95 -5.58
C ALA A 91 13.77 10.36 -4.65
N VAL A 92 13.77 11.62 -4.19
CA VAL A 92 14.85 12.16 -3.34
C VAL A 92 14.98 11.39 -2.02
N SER A 93 13.87 10.84 -1.52
CA SER A 93 13.80 10.04 -0.30
C SER A 93 14.03 8.54 -0.52
N ASP A 94 14.23 8.08 -1.75
CA ASP A 94 14.40 6.66 -2.03
C ASP A 94 15.80 6.18 -1.56
N PRO A 95 15.89 5.03 -0.87
CA PRO A 95 17.15 4.47 -0.41
C PRO A 95 17.99 3.85 -1.53
N PHE A 96 17.40 3.66 -2.72
CA PHE A 96 18.05 3.03 -3.86
C PHE A 96 18.24 4.05 -4.99
N ALA A 97 19.48 4.22 -5.45
CA ALA A 97 19.82 5.06 -6.58
C ALA A 97 20.85 4.36 -7.48
N GLY A 98 20.96 4.81 -8.74
CA GLY A 98 21.95 4.32 -9.69
C GLY A 98 21.36 3.57 -10.90
N PRO A 99 22.22 2.97 -11.74
CA PRO A 99 21.79 2.40 -13.04
C PRO A 99 20.84 1.21 -12.90
N TYR A 100 20.93 0.45 -11.81
CA TYR A 100 20.06 -0.70 -11.54
C TYR A 100 18.78 -0.35 -10.79
N TYR A 101 18.52 0.94 -10.52
CA TYR A 101 17.35 1.41 -9.75
C TYR A 101 16.05 0.79 -10.24
N ARG A 102 15.79 0.79 -11.55
CA ARG A 102 14.53 0.31 -12.12
C ARG A 102 14.32 -1.19 -11.92
N VAL A 103 15.39 -1.98 -12.02
CA VAL A 103 15.32 -3.44 -11.79
C VAL A 103 15.00 -3.71 -10.33
N ILE A 104 15.68 -3.03 -9.42
CA ILE A 104 15.40 -3.10 -7.97
C ILE A 104 13.97 -2.63 -7.69
N ALA A 105 13.53 -1.55 -8.34
CA ALA A 105 12.19 -1.00 -8.21
C ALA A 105 11.13 -2.03 -8.62
N MET A 106 11.33 -2.71 -9.75
CA MET A 106 10.43 -3.74 -10.27
C MET A 106 10.44 -5.04 -9.46
N THR A 107 11.52 -5.35 -8.72
CA THR A 107 11.58 -6.57 -7.90
C THR A 107 11.07 -6.35 -6.48
N HIS A 108 11.45 -5.25 -5.82
CA HIS A 108 11.06 -5.04 -4.42
C HIS A 108 9.57 -4.67 -4.25
N GLN A 109 8.96 -3.96 -5.22
CA GLN A 109 7.54 -3.57 -5.15
C GLN A 109 6.55 -4.74 -5.13
N PRO A 110 6.60 -5.72 -6.05
CA PRO A 110 5.72 -6.88 -5.96
C PRO A 110 6.00 -7.72 -4.70
N LEU A 111 7.27 -7.83 -4.28
CA LEU A 111 7.65 -8.53 -3.05
C LEU A 111 7.04 -7.87 -1.81
N LEU A 112 7.13 -6.54 -1.71
CA LEU A 112 6.53 -5.76 -0.64
C LEU A 112 5.01 -5.89 -0.62
N ILE A 113 4.34 -5.92 -1.78
CA ILE A 113 2.88 -6.12 -1.84
C ILE A 113 2.51 -7.50 -1.28
N LEU A 114 3.25 -8.56 -1.64
CA LEU A 114 3.03 -9.91 -1.13
C LEU A 114 3.19 -9.97 0.39
N ILE A 115 4.32 -9.47 0.89
CA ILE A 115 4.66 -9.50 2.31
C ILE A 115 3.68 -8.65 3.12
N LEU A 116 3.46 -7.39 2.73
CA LEU A 116 2.59 -6.47 3.45
C LEU A 116 1.13 -6.91 3.43
N GLY A 117 0.66 -7.47 2.32
CA GLY A 117 -0.70 -8.02 2.23
C GLY A 117 -0.95 -9.11 3.29
N LYS A 118 0.01 -10.03 3.45
CA LYS A 118 -0.10 -11.11 4.44
C LYS A 118 0.15 -10.66 5.88
N ILE A 119 1.08 -9.74 6.10
CA ILE A 119 1.28 -9.13 7.42
C ILE A 119 0.00 -8.41 7.86
N PHE A 120 -0.61 -7.63 6.99
CA PHE A 120 -1.85 -6.93 7.28
C PHE A 120 -2.99 -7.89 7.59
N ALA A 121 -3.18 -8.93 6.76
CA ALA A 121 -4.16 -9.98 7.01
C ALA A 121 -3.95 -10.65 8.38
N CYS A 122 -2.71 -11.04 8.69
CA CYS A 122 -2.35 -11.65 9.96
C CYS A 122 -2.63 -10.71 11.15
N LEU A 123 -2.25 -9.43 11.05
CA LEU A 123 -2.47 -8.43 12.08
C LEU A 123 -3.95 -8.28 12.39
N VAL A 124 -4.80 -8.12 11.36
CA VAL A 124 -6.23 -7.94 11.54
C VAL A 124 -6.87 -9.19 12.16
N LEU A 125 -6.49 -10.38 11.70
CA LEU A 125 -6.95 -11.65 12.29
C LEU A 125 -6.51 -11.81 13.76
N ARG A 126 -5.30 -11.37 14.11
CA ARG A 126 -4.80 -11.41 15.50
C ARG A 126 -5.55 -10.43 16.40
N LEU A 127 -5.72 -9.18 15.96
CA LEU A 127 -6.42 -8.14 16.72
C LEU A 127 -7.89 -8.54 16.96
N ARG A 128 -8.58 -9.06 15.94
CA ARG A 128 -9.99 -9.47 16.05
C ARG A 128 -10.18 -10.84 16.69
N GLY A 129 -9.26 -11.78 16.50
CA GLY A 129 -9.25 -13.06 17.20
C GLY A 129 -9.09 -12.89 18.71
N SER A 130 -8.31 -11.90 19.16
CA SER A 130 -8.23 -11.52 20.58
C SER A 130 -9.57 -10.97 21.12
N SER A 131 -10.31 -10.20 20.31
CA SER A 131 -11.64 -9.72 20.67
C SER A 131 -12.71 -10.82 20.72
N ALA A 132 -12.70 -11.78 19.78
CA ALA A 132 -13.67 -12.89 19.77
C ALA A 132 -13.56 -13.83 20.99
N SER A 133 -12.35 -14.00 21.54
CA SER A 133 -12.14 -14.72 22.80
C SER A 133 -12.72 -13.97 24.01
N LYS A 134 -12.72 -12.63 23.99
CA LYS A 134 -13.27 -11.80 25.07
C LYS A 134 -14.80 -11.77 25.06
N THR A 135 -15.43 -11.78 23.88
CA THR A 135 -16.91 -11.73 23.78
C THR A 135 -17.58 -13.03 24.23
N LYS A 136 -16.89 -14.18 24.15
CA LYS A 136 -17.42 -15.47 24.66
C LYS A 136 -17.56 -15.54 26.18
N PHE A 137 -16.95 -14.62 26.94
CA PHE A 137 -17.04 -14.59 28.41
C PHE A 137 -18.11 -13.64 28.97
N SER A 138 -18.88 -12.94 28.12
CA SER A 138 -19.88 -11.93 28.54
C SER A 138 -21.34 -12.31 28.23
N CYS A 139 -21.63 -13.60 28.04
CA CYS A 139 -22.98 -14.14 28.05
C CYS A 139 -23.02 -15.33 29.03
N ARG A 140 -23.15 -15.05 30.32
CA ARG A 140 -23.63 -16.02 31.31
C ARG A 140 -24.46 -15.32 32.35
#